data_AF-A0AAW2P9D1-F1
#
_entry.id   AF-A0AAW2P9D1-F1
#
_cell.length_a   1.000
_cell.length_b   1.000
_cell.length_c   1.000
_cell.angle_alpha   90.00
_cell.angle_beta   90.00
_cell.angle_gamma   90.00
#
_symmetry.space_group_name_H-M   'P 1'
#
loop_
_entity.id
_entity.type
_entity.pdbx_description
1 polymer ?
#
loop_
_entity_poly.entity_id
_entity_poly.type
_entity_poly.pdbx_seq_one_letter_code
_entity_poly.pdbx_strand_id
1 'polypeptide(L)'
;MRLFLTSQRSPIHGNRTIYCSFTSLYLGRAHDLLAVMGENFPELGLVEEDCTEMSWIESVLYLAGLSDEPLSILLSRTPASVLGKIYFKVTPWGGALNTYSESELPFAHRAGNILMIHYGVFWYGAENSELERHMDWMRRLYSYMAPYVSKNPRAAFINYRDLELGMNNQGNTSYAQASVWGRKYFGNNFDRLVRVKTKVDPSNFFRNEQSIPPLYSSPLTIRPYSSAKVVSS
;
A
#
# COMPACT_ATOMS: atom_id res chain seq x y z
N MET A 1 -13.83 6.56 -7.47
CA MET A 1 -13.01 7.75 -7.82
C MET A 1 -11.89 7.96 -6.80
N ARG A 2 -10.64 8.14 -7.23
CA ARG A 2 -9.48 8.40 -6.36
C ARG A 2 -9.20 9.90 -6.32
N LEU A 3 -8.85 10.43 -5.14
CA LEU A 3 -8.41 11.80 -4.97
C LEU A 3 -6.89 11.83 -4.77
N PHE A 4 -6.22 12.71 -5.49
CA PHE A 4 -4.81 13.03 -5.32
C PHE A 4 -4.70 14.49 -4.89
N LEU A 5 -4.00 14.74 -3.79
CA LEU A 5 -3.56 16.08 -3.40
C LEU A 5 -2.06 16.18 -3.63
N THR A 6 -1.65 17.20 -4.37
CA THR A 6 -0.24 17.50 -4.64
C THR A 6 0.04 18.96 -4.34
N SER A 7 1.25 19.26 -3.87
CA SER A 7 1.70 20.64 -3.70
C SER A 7 2.36 21.12 -5.00
N GLN A 8 1.80 22.15 -5.62
CA GLN A 8 2.35 22.75 -6.85
C GLN A 8 2.35 24.29 -6.78
N ARG A 9 3.17 24.94 -7.61
CA ARG A 9 3.09 26.41 -7.75
C ARG A 9 1.86 26.76 -8.58
N SER A 10 1.06 27.70 -8.09
CA SER A 10 -0.07 28.25 -8.83
C SER A 10 0.45 28.90 -10.11
N PRO A 11 -0.07 28.55 -11.30
CA PRO A 11 0.26 29.24 -12.55
C PRO A 11 -0.16 30.71 -12.54
N ILE A 12 -1.16 31.07 -11.73
CA ILE A 12 -1.75 32.40 -11.67
C ILE A 12 -0.99 33.29 -10.68
N HIS A 13 -0.75 32.80 -9.46
CA HIS A 13 -0.22 33.61 -8.37
C HIS A 13 1.24 33.33 -8.04
N GLY A 14 1.87 32.30 -8.63
CA GLY A 14 3.25 31.87 -8.34
C GLY A 14 3.49 31.25 -6.95
N ASN A 15 2.56 31.48 -6.01
CA ASN A 15 2.55 30.91 -4.66
C ASN A 15 2.26 29.41 -4.69
N ARG A 16 2.81 28.67 -3.72
CA ARG A 16 2.56 27.24 -3.57
C ARG A 16 1.12 27.02 -3.08
N THR A 17 0.39 26.17 -3.77
CA THR A 17 -1.00 25.79 -3.48
C THR A 17 -1.15 24.27 -3.47
N ILE A 18 -2.28 23.79 -2.95
CA ILE A 18 -2.68 22.39 -3.08
C ILE A 18 -3.52 22.24 -4.33
N TYR A 19 -3.15 21.30 -5.17
CA TYR A 19 -3.93 20.88 -6.32
C TYR A 19 -4.61 19.56 -6.02
N CYS A 20 -5.92 19.53 -6.25
CA CYS A 20 -6.76 18.36 -6.06
C CYS A 20 -7.09 17.80 -7.43
N SER A 21 -6.75 16.53 -7.66
CA SER A 21 -7.14 15.81 -8.88
C SER A 21 -8.03 14.63 -8.50
N PHE A 22 -9.15 14.52 -9.20
CA PHE A 22 -10.07 13.39 -9.11
C PHE A 22 -9.87 12.52 -10.34
N THR A 23 -9.53 11.25 -10.14
CA THR A 23 -9.35 10.29 -11.23
C THR A 23 -10.27 9.10 -11.01
N SER A 24 -11.10 8.78 -11.99
CA SER A 24 -12.10 7.71 -11.90
C SER A 24 -11.91 6.67 -13.00
N LEU A 25 -12.48 5.49 -12.77
CA LEU A 25 -12.71 4.47 -13.77
C LEU A 25 -14.16 4.03 -13.57
N TYR A 26 -14.96 4.12 -14.62
CA TYR A 26 -16.35 3.70 -14.63
C TYR A 26 -16.52 2.58 -15.65
N LEU A 27 -17.10 1.46 -15.23
CA LEU A 27 -17.29 0.29 -16.10
C LEU A 27 -18.61 0.42 -16.86
N GLY A 28 -18.68 1.40 -17.75
CA GLY A 28 -19.86 1.75 -18.52
C GLY A 28 -19.57 2.92 -19.46
N ARG A 29 -20.63 3.55 -19.98
CA ARG A 29 -20.50 4.69 -20.89
C ARG A 29 -20.41 6.01 -20.12
N ALA A 30 -19.88 7.04 -20.77
CA ALA A 30 -19.73 8.38 -20.20
C ALA A 30 -21.09 8.99 -19.80
N HIS A 31 -22.13 8.80 -20.62
CA HIS A 31 -23.47 9.31 -20.32
C HIS A 31 -24.05 8.73 -19.02
N ASP A 32 -23.86 7.42 -18.77
CA ASP A 32 -24.29 6.76 -17.54
C ASP A 32 -23.50 7.28 -16.33
N LEU A 33 -22.19 7.50 -16.50
CA LEU A 33 -21.35 8.10 -15.46
C LEU A 33 -21.84 9.51 -15.10
N LEU A 34 -22.13 10.34 -16.10
CA LEU A 34 -22.61 11.71 -15.87
C LEU A 34 -23.94 11.72 -15.10
N ALA A 35 -24.86 10.80 -15.42
CA ALA A 35 -26.11 10.64 -14.67
C ALA A 35 -25.84 10.27 -13.20
N VAL A 36 -24.99 9.26 -12.96
CA VAL A 36 -24.62 8.81 -11.60
C VAL A 36 -23.95 9.93 -10.81
N MET A 37 -23.04 10.68 -11.44
CA MET A 37 -22.31 11.77 -10.79
C MET A 37 -23.21 12.99 -10.54
N GLY A 38 -24.12 13.30 -11.45
CA GLY A 38 -25.10 14.37 -11.25
C GLY A 38 -26.05 14.09 -10.09
N GLU A 39 -26.38 12.82 -9.83
CA GLU A 39 -27.21 12.42 -8.69
C GLU A 39 -26.42 12.34 -7.37
N ASN A 40 -25.23 11.72 -7.39
CA ASN A 40 -24.54 11.33 -6.15
C ASN A 40 -23.38 12.24 -5.75
N PHE A 41 -22.83 13.03 -6.68
CA PHE A 41 -21.73 13.95 -6.39
C PHE A 41 -21.68 15.16 -7.36
N PRO A 42 -22.77 15.95 -7.43
CA PRO A 42 -22.87 17.08 -8.36
C PRO A 42 -21.84 18.19 -8.10
N GLU A 43 -21.34 18.32 -6.88
CA GLU A 43 -20.37 19.34 -6.47
C GLU A 43 -19.02 19.22 -7.19
N LEU A 44 -18.71 18.04 -7.76
CA LEU A 44 -17.53 17.88 -8.58
C LEU A 44 -17.64 18.66 -9.91
N GLY A 45 -18.87 18.88 -10.40
CA GLY A 45 -19.11 19.58 -11.66
C GLY A 45 -18.59 18.84 -12.89
N LEU A 46 -18.61 17.50 -12.88
CA LEU A 46 -18.13 16.68 -14.00
C LEU A 46 -18.96 16.94 -15.26
N VAL A 47 -18.28 17.24 -16.37
CA VAL A 47 -18.91 17.42 -17.69
C VAL A 47 -18.43 16.36 -18.69
N GLU A 48 -19.06 16.30 -19.86
CA GLU A 48 -18.74 15.30 -20.89
C GLU A 48 -17.31 15.46 -21.41
N GLU A 49 -16.82 16.69 -21.51
CA GLU A 49 -15.47 17.02 -21.96
C GLU A 49 -14.36 16.48 -21.03
N ASP A 50 -14.70 16.21 -19.77
CA ASP A 50 -13.78 15.59 -18.79
C ASP A 50 -13.73 14.06 -18.92
N CYS A 51 -14.64 13.46 -19.68
CA CYS A 51 -14.77 12.03 -19.83
C CYS A 51 -14.02 11.52 -21.07
N THR A 52 -13.25 10.46 -20.91
CA THR A 52 -12.63 9.75 -22.05
C THR A 52 -13.07 8.29 -22.04
N GLU A 53 -13.85 7.90 -23.04
CA GLU A 53 -14.17 6.48 -23.25
C GLU A 53 -12.99 5.75 -23.90
N MET A 54 -12.62 4.62 -23.32
CA MET A 54 -11.50 3.81 -23.79
C MET A 54 -11.72 2.34 -23.43
N SER A 55 -10.95 1.44 -24.04
CA SER A 55 -10.93 0.04 -23.64
C SER A 55 -10.33 -0.13 -22.24
N TRP A 56 -10.59 -1.28 -21.61
CA TRP A 56 -10.04 -1.57 -20.28
C TRP A 56 -8.51 -1.48 -20.25
N ILE A 57 -7.82 -1.97 -21.29
CA ILE A 57 -6.35 -1.98 -21.31
C ILE A 57 -5.76 -0.58 -21.49
N GLU A 58 -6.41 0.30 -22.25
CA GLU A 58 -6.02 1.71 -22.37
C GLU A 58 -6.22 2.43 -21.03
N SER A 59 -7.26 2.09 -20.27
CA SER A 59 -7.47 2.65 -18.93
C SER A 59 -6.35 2.30 -17.94
N VAL A 60 -5.68 1.16 -18.14
CA VAL A 60 -4.50 0.78 -17.34
C VAL A 60 -3.35 1.73 -17.61
N LEU A 61 -3.08 2.07 -18.88
CA LEU A 61 -2.07 3.06 -19.26
C LEU A 61 -2.43 4.46 -18.73
N TYR A 62 -3.69 4.86 -18.87
CA TYR A 62 -4.18 6.14 -18.37
C TYR A 62 -3.94 6.30 -16.87
N LEU A 63 -4.32 5.30 -16.07
CA LEU A 63 -4.13 5.30 -14.61
C LEU A 63 -2.66 5.21 -14.18
N ALA A 64 -1.79 4.71 -15.05
CA ALA A 64 -0.34 4.70 -14.85
C ALA A 64 0.34 6.01 -15.25
N GLY A 65 -0.38 6.94 -15.90
CA GLY A 65 0.18 8.18 -16.44
C GLY A 65 1.00 7.96 -17.72
N LEU A 66 0.64 6.94 -18.51
CA LEU A 66 1.33 6.50 -19.72
C LEU A 66 0.38 6.49 -20.94
N SER A 67 -0.61 7.38 -20.99
CA SER A 67 -1.64 7.41 -22.04
C SER A 67 -1.08 7.58 -23.45
N ASP A 68 0.07 8.26 -23.58
CA ASP A 68 0.72 8.53 -24.87
C ASP A 68 1.61 7.36 -25.35
N GLU A 69 1.80 6.33 -24.52
CA GLU A 69 2.65 5.19 -24.83
C GLU A 69 1.87 4.10 -25.59
N PRO A 70 2.50 3.38 -26.53
CA PRO A 70 1.88 2.23 -27.17
C PRO A 70 1.68 1.09 -26.15
N LEU A 71 0.68 0.23 -26.37
CA LEU A 71 0.40 -0.92 -25.48
C LEU A 71 1.60 -1.86 -25.24
N SER A 72 2.58 -1.87 -26.14
CA SER A 72 3.83 -2.63 -25.98
C SER A 72 4.65 -2.19 -24.76
N ILE A 73 4.43 -0.97 -24.22
CA ILE A 73 5.08 -0.52 -22.98
C ILE A 73 4.75 -1.43 -21.79
N LEU A 74 3.59 -2.10 -21.80
CA LEU A 74 3.18 -3.05 -20.77
C LEU A 74 4.07 -4.30 -20.72
N LEU A 75 4.86 -4.56 -21.76
CA LEU A 75 5.87 -5.63 -21.78
C LEU A 75 7.20 -5.20 -21.17
N SER A 76 7.42 -3.89 -20.97
CA SER A 76 8.62 -3.36 -20.35
C SER A 76 8.67 -3.74 -18.86
N ARG A 77 9.85 -4.19 -18.42
CA ARG A 77 10.14 -4.46 -17.00
C ARG A 77 10.93 -3.33 -16.33
N THR A 78 11.23 -2.27 -17.07
CA THR A 78 11.94 -1.11 -16.55
C THR A 78 10.92 -0.18 -15.88
N PRO A 79 11.08 0.13 -14.58
CA PRO A 79 10.18 1.05 -13.90
C PRO A 79 10.23 2.43 -14.55
N ALA A 80 9.08 2.98 -14.94
CA ALA A 80 8.98 4.37 -15.37
C ALA A 80 9.35 5.29 -14.19
N SER A 81 10.20 6.28 -14.45
CA SER A 81 10.64 7.22 -13.41
C SER A 81 9.48 8.16 -13.05
N VAL A 82 8.91 7.98 -11.85
CA VAL A 82 7.92 8.92 -11.31
C VAL A 82 8.67 10.09 -10.70
N LEU A 83 8.67 11.23 -11.40
CA LEU A 83 9.29 12.48 -10.97
C LEU A 83 8.85 12.89 -9.55
N GLY A 84 9.78 13.48 -8.79
CA GLY A 84 9.65 13.84 -7.38
C GLY A 84 8.34 14.55 -6.99
N LYS A 85 7.37 13.76 -6.51
CA LYS A 85 6.05 14.20 -6.09
C LYS A 85 5.82 13.83 -4.63
N ILE A 86 5.45 14.84 -3.85
CA ILE A 86 4.72 14.63 -2.59
C ILE A 86 3.26 14.46 -2.99
N TYR A 87 2.64 13.36 -2.56
CA TYR A 87 1.24 13.11 -2.84
C TYR A 87 0.52 12.54 -1.62
N PHE A 88 -0.74 12.95 -1.51
CA PHE A 88 -1.72 12.38 -0.61
C PHE A 88 -2.78 11.74 -1.49
N LYS A 89 -2.84 10.41 -1.49
CA LYS A 89 -3.78 9.65 -2.32
C LYS A 89 -4.87 9.04 -1.45
N VAL A 90 -6.12 9.37 -1.75
CA VAL A 90 -7.30 8.77 -1.14
C VAL A 90 -7.92 7.79 -2.12
N THR A 91 -8.05 6.55 -1.72
CA THR A 91 -8.72 5.50 -2.49
C THR A 91 -10.01 5.12 -1.78
N PRO A 92 -11.19 5.24 -2.42
CA PRO A 92 -12.45 4.86 -1.82
C PRO A 92 -12.52 3.35 -1.68
N TRP A 93 -13.07 2.93 -0.56
CA TRP A 93 -13.34 1.54 -0.24
C TRP A 93 -14.85 1.33 -0.09
N GLY A 94 -15.27 0.07 -0.04
CA GLY A 94 -16.68 -0.31 -0.10
C GLY A 94 -16.97 -1.26 -1.24
N GLY A 95 -18.22 -1.28 -1.71
CA GLY A 95 -18.67 -2.18 -2.77
C GLY A 95 -18.33 -3.63 -2.45
N ALA A 96 -17.75 -4.34 -3.41
CA ALA A 96 -17.35 -5.74 -3.25
C ALA A 96 -16.39 -5.99 -2.07
N LEU A 97 -15.58 -5.01 -1.63
CA LEU A 97 -14.71 -5.22 -0.47
C LEU A 97 -15.49 -5.42 0.84
N ASN A 98 -16.73 -4.91 0.92
CA ASN A 98 -17.57 -5.06 2.10
C ASN A 98 -18.33 -6.40 2.15
N THR A 99 -18.34 -7.18 1.05
CA THR A 99 -19.06 -8.46 1.02
C THR A 99 -18.26 -9.62 1.60
N TYR A 100 -16.95 -9.45 1.74
CA TYR A 100 -16.04 -10.47 2.29
C TYR A 100 -15.88 -10.29 3.80
N SER A 101 -15.78 -11.42 4.52
CA SER A 101 -15.45 -11.39 5.95
C SER A 101 -14.02 -10.87 6.16
N GLU A 102 -13.80 -10.11 7.24
CA GLU A 102 -12.45 -9.71 7.66
C GLU A 102 -11.52 -10.93 7.84
N SER A 103 -12.06 -12.09 8.19
CA SER A 103 -11.28 -13.30 8.48
C SER A 103 -11.04 -14.24 7.30
N GLU A 104 -11.60 -13.91 6.14
CA GLU A 104 -11.56 -14.76 4.95
C GLU A 104 -10.13 -14.95 4.42
N LEU A 105 -9.37 -13.86 4.39
CA LEU A 105 -7.99 -13.78 3.93
C LEU A 105 -7.13 -13.05 4.96
N PRO A 106 -5.78 -13.12 4.88
CA PRO A 106 -4.89 -12.40 5.80
C PRO A 106 -5.17 -10.89 5.86
N PHE A 107 -5.55 -10.29 4.74
CA PHE A 107 -5.93 -8.88 4.66
C PHE A 107 -7.30 -8.66 5.30
N ALA A 108 -7.31 -8.03 6.48
CA ALA A 108 -8.48 -7.90 7.33
C ALA A 108 -9.35 -6.66 7.07
N HIS A 109 -8.81 -5.66 6.39
CA HIS A 109 -9.48 -4.38 6.26
C HIS A 109 -10.64 -4.52 5.25
N ARG A 110 -11.89 -4.64 5.74
CA ARG A 110 -13.12 -4.84 4.95
C ARG A 110 -14.18 -3.79 5.33
N ALA A 111 -15.43 -4.22 5.51
CA ALA A 111 -16.54 -3.38 5.94
C ALA A 111 -16.19 -2.50 7.15
N GLY A 112 -16.67 -1.26 7.14
CA GLY A 112 -16.29 -0.23 8.13
C GLY A 112 -15.10 0.65 7.71
N ASN A 113 -14.27 0.21 6.75
CA ASN A 113 -13.24 1.05 6.16
C ASN A 113 -13.78 1.79 4.93
N ILE A 114 -13.94 3.11 5.04
CA ILE A 114 -14.50 3.94 3.96
C ILE A 114 -13.46 4.41 2.94
N LEU A 115 -12.22 4.61 3.39
CA LEU A 115 -11.13 5.18 2.59
C LEU A 115 -9.80 4.55 3.02
N MET A 116 -8.90 4.33 2.05
CA MET A 116 -7.48 4.14 2.31
C MET A 116 -6.73 5.40 1.89
N ILE A 117 -5.90 5.92 2.81
CA ILE A 117 -5.07 7.10 2.57
C ILE A 117 -3.61 6.64 2.48
N HIS A 118 -2.96 6.99 1.38
CA HIS A 118 -1.53 6.77 1.17
C HIS A 118 -0.82 8.11 1.07
N TYR A 119 0.13 8.33 1.98
CA TYR A 119 1.04 9.47 1.96
C TYR A 119 2.35 9.00 1.32
N GLY A 120 2.84 9.71 0.32
CA GLY A 120 4.11 9.37 -0.32
C GLY A 120 4.91 10.62 -0.68
N VAL A 121 6.23 10.48 -0.58
CA VAL A 121 7.19 11.51 -0.97
C VAL A 121 8.24 10.84 -1.84
N PHE A 122 8.36 11.30 -3.09
CA PHE A 122 9.44 10.90 -4.00
C PHE A 122 10.40 12.08 -4.16
N TRP A 123 11.71 11.83 -4.16
CA TRP A 123 12.75 12.83 -4.38
C TRP A 123 13.92 12.25 -5.18
N TYR A 124 14.71 13.12 -5.82
CA TYR A 124 15.94 12.75 -6.50
C TYR A 124 17.16 13.00 -5.61
N GLY A 125 18.22 12.24 -5.85
CA GLY A 125 19.50 12.37 -5.17
C GLY A 125 19.64 11.37 -4.03
N ALA A 126 20.69 10.57 -4.08
CA ALA A 126 21.12 9.68 -2.99
C ALA A 126 21.83 10.44 -1.85
N GLU A 127 21.91 11.78 -1.94
CA GLU A 127 22.51 12.60 -0.90
C GLU A 127 21.57 12.67 0.30
N ASN A 128 22.01 12.08 1.42
CA ASN A 128 21.28 11.97 2.68
C ASN A 128 20.83 13.31 3.30
N SER A 129 21.26 14.47 2.77
CA SER A 129 20.95 15.79 3.33
C SER A 129 19.45 16.09 3.36
N GLU A 130 18.68 15.57 2.40
CA GLU A 130 17.23 15.78 2.33
C GLU A 130 16.40 14.63 2.94
N LEU A 131 17.02 13.49 3.26
CA LEU A 131 16.33 12.30 3.76
C LEU A 131 15.62 12.61 5.09
N GLU A 132 16.36 13.15 6.06
CA GLU A 132 15.82 13.45 7.39
C GLU A 132 14.67 14.46 7.30
N ARG A 133 14.80 15.47 6.44
CA ARG A 133 13.74 16.48 6.23
C ARG A 133 12.45 15.84 5.70
N HIS A 134 12.53 14.93 4.74
CA HIS A 134 11.36 14.25 4.18
C HIS A 134 10.75 13.25 5.17
N MET A 135 11.59 12.50 5.90
CA MET A 135 11.15 11.57 6.94
C MET A 135 10.44 12.30 8.08
N ASP A 136 11.01 13.40 8.58
CA ASP A 136 10.38 14.22 9.62
C ASP A 136 9.07 14.85 9.16
N TRP A 137 8.98 15.27 7.90
CA TRP A 137 7.72 15.75 7.33
C TRP A 137 6.66 14.65 7.31
N MET A 138 7.01 13.43 6.88
CA MET A 138 6.11 12.27 6.88
C MET A 138 5.66 11.89 8.29
N ARG A 139 6.57 11.85 9.26
CA ARG A 139 6.25 11.59 10.68
C ARG A 139 5.28 12.62 11.26
N ARG A 140 5.52 13.92 10.99
CA ARG A 140 4.62 15.00 11.41
C ARG A 140 3.24 14.87 10.79
N LEU A 141 3.17 14.59 9.49
CA LEU A 141 1.88 14.39 8.81
C LEU A 141 1.15 13.15 9.35
N TYR A 142 1.85 12.02 9.49
CA TYR A 142 1.28 10.79 10.04
C TYR A 142 0.77 11.01 11.48
N SER A 143 1.51 11.75 12.31
CA SER A 143 1.10 12.11 13.67
C SER A 143 -0.12 13.04 13.67
N TYR A 144 -0.12 14.07 12.83
CA TYR A 144 -1.24 15.00 12.66
C TYR A 144 -2.53 14.28 12.24
N MET A 145 -2.43 13.25 11.40
CA MET A 145 -3.58 12.48 10.92
C MET A 145 -4.15 11.49 11.94
N ALA A 146 -3.46 11.24 13.06
CA ALA A 146 -3.85 10.24 14.05
C ALA A 146 -5.30 10.32 14.57
N PRO A 147 -5.89 11.49 14.89
CA PRO A 147 -7.26 11.57 15.38
C PRO A 147 -8.33 11.35 14.31
N TYR A 148 -7.97 11.40 13.02
CA TYR A 148 -8.90 11.35 11.89
C TYR A 148 -8.95 9.99 11.19
N VAL A 149 -8.07 9.06 11.56
CA VAL A 149 -7.95 7.73 10.96
C VAL A 149 -8.34 6.64 11.96
N SER A 150 -8.32 5.38 11.52
CA SER A 150 -8.63 4.25 12.38
C SER A 150 -7.75 4.22 13.64
N LYS A 151 -8.32 3.69 14.72
CA LYS A 151 -7.67 3.55 16.03
C LYS A 151 -8.03 2.20 16.64
N ASN A 152 -7.16 1.70 17.51
CA ASN A 152 -7.33 0.45 18.26
C ASN A 152 -7.57 -0.82 17.41
N PRO A 153 -6.65 -1.19 16.49
CA PRO A 153 -5.38 -0.54 16.18
C PRO A 153 -5.52 0.52 15.08
N ARG A 154 -4.52 1.42 14.98
CA ARG A 154 -4.35 2.23 13.77
C ARG A 154 -3.92 1.33 12.62
N ALA A 155 -4.84 1.07 11.69
CA ALA A 155 -4.67 0.11 10.61
C ALA A 155 -3.56 0.55 9.63
N ALA A 156 -2.87 -0.42 9.05
CA ALA A 156 -1.82 -0.24 8.06
C ALA A 156 -1.92 -1.30 6.96
N PHE A 157 -1.36 -1.05 5.78
CA PHE A 157 -1.37 -2.00 4.68
C PHE A 157 0.03 -2.59 4.46
N ILE A 158 0.15 -3.92 4.54
CA ILE A 158 1.45 -4.62 4.53
C ILE A 158 2.30 -4.35 3.27
N ASN A 159 1.66 -4.09 2.12
CA ASN A 159 2.37 -3.78 0.88
C ASN A 159 2.98 -2.37 0.87
N TYR A 160 2.65 -1.53 1.85
CA TYR A 160 3.32 -0.27 2.16
C TYR A 160 4.03 -0.43 3.51
N ARG A 161 5.10 -1.23 3.50
CA ARG A 161 5.82 -1.62 4.72
C ARG A 161 6.39 -0.39 5.42
N ASP A 162 6.04 -0.24 6.69
CA ASP A 162 6.49 0.84 7.56
C ASP A 162 7.16 0.24 8.81
N LEU A 163 8.49 0.37 8.90
CA LEU A 163 9.29 -0.14 10.01
C LEU A 163 9.09 0.67 11.31
N GLU A 164 8.57 1.90 11.23
CA GLU A 164 8.29 2.73 12.41
C GLU A 164 7.07 2.23 13.21
N LEU A 165 6.26 1.33 12.63
CA LEU A 165 5.19 0.62 13.35
C LEU A 165 5.71 -0.39 14.38
N GLY A 166 6.99 -0.76 14.28
CA GLY A 166 7.66 -1.74 15.13
C GLY A 166 8.43 -2.78 14.31
N MET A 167 9.52 -3.30 14.88
CA MET A 167 10.39 -4.27 14.21
C MET A 167 10.64 -5.48 15.10
N ASN A 168 10.97 -6.58 14.45
CA ASN A 168 11.52 -7.78 15.06
C ASN A 168 12.96 -7.53 15.50
N ASN A 169 13.38 -8.25 16.54
CA ASN A 169 14.77 -8.28 16.97
C ASN A 169 15.62 -9.06 15.96
N GLN A 170 16.93 -8.81 15.98
CA GLN A 170 17.88 -9.72 15.34
C GLN A 170 17.87 -11.05 16.11
N GLY A 171 17.39 -12.12 15.45
CA GLY A 171 17.23 -13.43 16.06
C GLY A 171 15.79 -13.68 16.52
N ASN A 172 15.57 -13.78 17.83
CA ASN A 172 14.27 -14.19 18.39
C ASN A 172 13.36 -12.98 18.68
N THR A 173 12.14 -13.03 18.16
CA THR A 173 11.11 -12.02 18.43
C THR A 173 9.90 -12.67 19.06
N SER A 174 9.42 -12.10 20.16
CA SER A 174 8.24 -12.61 20.85
C SER A 174 6.97 -12.30 20.08
N TYR A 175 5.96 -13.16 20.25
CA TYR A 175 4.60 -12.90 19.76
C TYR A 175 4.07 -11.54 20.24
N ALA A 176 4.28 -11.20 21.52
CA ALA A 176 3.81 -9.95 22.10
C ALA A 176 4.39 -8.74 21.37
N GLN A 177 5.71 -8.72 21.13
CA GLN A 177 6.37 -7.64 20.38
C GLN A 177 5.84 -7.56 18.94
N ALA A 178 5.79 -8.69 18.23
CA ALA A 178 5.32 -8.70 16.85
C ALA A 178 3.84 -8.34 16.70
N SER A 179 3.01 -8.62 17.71
CA SER A 179 1.58 -8.31 17.68
C SER A 179 1.29 -6.81 17.63
N VAL A 180 2.22 -5.95 18.10
CA VAL A 180 2.09 -4.49 18.06
C VAL A 180 1.96 -3.96 16.64
N TRP A 181 2.83 -4.42 15.72
CA TRP A 181 2.75 -4.08 14.30
C TRP A 181 1.84 -5.05 13.53
N GLY A 182 1.83 -6.32 13.92
CA GLY A 182 1.08 -7.39 13.24
C GLY A 182 -0.42 -7.14 13.21
N ARG A 183 -1.00 -6.70 14.33
CA ARG A 183 -2.43 -6.38 14.40
C ARG A 183 -2.79 -5.12 13.60
N LYS A 184 -1.85 -4.21 13.34
CA LYS A 184 -2.10 -3.06 12.45
C LYS A 184 -2.26 -3.52 11.00
N TYR A 185 -1.47 -4.50 10.56
CA TYR A 185 -1.53 -5.02 9.19
C TYR A 185 -2.65 -6.04 8.96
N PHE A 186 -2.88 -6.92 9.93
CA PHE A 186 -3.71 -8.12 9.74
C PHE A 186 -4.92 -8.18 10.67
N GLY A 187 -5.13 -7.17 11.53
CA GLY A 187 -6.21 -7.20 12.52
C GLY A 187 -6.18 -8.46 13.37
N ASN A 188 -7.34 -9.07 13.56
CA ASN A 188 -7.51 -10.33 14.30
C ASN A 188 -6.92 -11.55 13.57
N ASN A 189 -6.57 -11.44 12.29
CA ASN A 189 -5.99 -12.56 11.54
C ASN A 189 -4.54 -12.83 11.90
N PHE A 190 -3.86 -11.90 12.59
CA PHE A 190 -2.48 -12.07 13.00
C PHE A 190 -2.27 -13.37 13.79
N ASP A 191 -3.17 -13.69 14.71
CA ASP A 191 -3.12 -14.88 15.55
C ASP A 191 -3.16 -16.17 14.70
N ARG A 192 -4.04 -16.22 13.68
CA ARG A 192 -4.11 -17.33 12.73
C ARG A 192 -2.83 -17.45 11.90
N LEU A 193 -2.25 -16.33 11.48
CA LEU A 193 -1.02 -16.32 10.69
C LEU A 193 0.19 -16.82 11.49
N VAL A 194 0.30 -16.45 12.77
CA VAL A 194 1.35 -16.96 13.67
C VAL A 194 1.25 -18.48 13.82
N ARG A 195 0.04 -19.03 13.97
CA ARG A 195 -0.17 -20.49 14.02
C ARG A 195 0.27 -21.18 12.73
N VAL A 196 -0.07 -20.62 11.57
CA VAL A 196 0.37 -21.13 10.27
C VAL A 196 1.89 -21.09 10.18
N LYS A 197 2.52 -19.95 10.46
CA LYS A 197 3.97 -19.76 10.46
C LYS A 197 4.66 -20.81 11.35
N THR A 198 4.15 -21.02 12.55
CA THR A 198 4.69 -22.00 13.51
C THR A 198 4.69 -23.41 12.93
N LYS A 199 3.65 -23.79 12.17
CA LYS A 199 3.53 -25.11 11.57
C LYS A 199 4.42 -25.28 10.33
N VAL A 200 4.48 -24.27 9.46
CA VAL A 200 5.14 -24.40 8.15
C VAL A 200 6.62 -24.01 8.16
N ASP A 201 7.04 -23.19 9.13
CA ASP A 201 8.43 -22.72 9.27
C ASP A 201 8.82 -22.56 10.76
N PRO A 202 8.90 -23.68 11.51
CA PRO A 202 9.19 -23.66 12.95
C PRO A 202 10.61 -23.20 13.31
N SER A 203 11.56 -23.30 12.38
CA SER A 203 12.93 -22.78 12.54
C SER A 203 13.05 -21.29 12.19
N ASN A 204 11.96 -20.67 11.74
CA ASN A 204 11.90 -19.28 11.29
C ASN A 204 12.94 -18.95 10.22
N PHE A 205 13.10 -19.85 9.24
CA PHE A 205 14.04 -19.67 8.13
C PHE A 205 13.66 -18.46 7.27
N PHE A 206 12.38 -18.34 6.89
CA PHE A 206 11.88 -17.23 6.08
C PHE A 206 11.54 -16.03 6.98
N ARG A 207 12.51 -15.14 7.19
CA ARG A 207 12.37 -14.00 8.08
C ARG A 207 12.94 -12.70 7.53
N ASN A 208 12.39 -11.60 8.01
CA ASN A 208 12.85 -10.23 7.86
C ASN A 208 12.40 -9.40 9.08
N GLU A 209 12.66 -8.09 9.06
CA GLU A 209 12.43 -7.13 10.14
C GLU A 209 10.97 -7.03 10.60
N GLN A 210 9.99 -7.45 9.77
CA GLN A 210 8.56 -7.50 10.11
C GLN A 210 7.93 -8.81 9.64
N SER A 211 8.70 -9.90 9.70
CA SER A 211 8.17 -11.24 9.41
C SER A 211 7.35 -11.75 10.60
N ILE A 212 6.28 -12.48 10.31
CA ILE A 212 5.46 -13.10 11.37
C ILE A 212 6.34 -14.14 12.09
N PRO A 213 6.51 -14.05 13.42
CA PRO A 213 7.32 -15.02 14.16
C PRO A 213 6.53 -16.32 14.42
N PRO A 214 7.20 -17.48 14.52
CA PRO A 214 6.57 -18.66 15.13
C PRO A 214 6.36 -18.45 16.64
N LEU A 215 5.48 -19.23 17.26
CA LEU A 215 5.22 -19.16 18.71
C LEU A 215 6.41 -19.60 19.57
N TYR A 216 7.21 -20.53 19.07
CA TYR A 216 8.37 -21.08 19.76
C TYR A 216 9.55 -21.12 18.80
N SER A 217 10.74 -20.80 19.30
CA SER A 217 12.00 -20.98 18.56
C SER A 217 12.45 -22.43 18.68
N SER A 218 12.41 -23.20 17.58
CA SER A 218 13.07 -24.51 17.56
C SER A 218 14.59 -24.31 17.46
N PRO A 219 15.42 -25.00 18.27
CA PRO A 219 16.86 -24.96 18.08
C PRO A 219 17.19 -25.49 16.68
N LEU A 220 18.05 -24.76 15.95
CA LEU A 220 18.54 -25.16 14.63
C LEU A 220 19.18 -26.55 14.73
N THR A 221 18.46 -27.58 14.30
CA THR A 221 19.07 -28.91 14.11
C THR A 221 19.80 -28.86 12.78
N ILE A 222 21.07 -28.44 12.81
CA ILE A 222 21.96 -28.61 11.66
C ILE A 222 22.13 -30.11 11.50
N ARG A 223 21.43 -30.73 10.52
CA ARG A 223 21.77 -32.09 10.10
C ARG A 223 23.12 -32.01 9.38
N PRO A 224 24.19 -32.66 9.88
CA PRO A 224 25.44 -32.71 9.13
C PRO A 224 25.18 -33.39 7.79
N TYR A 225 25.74 -32.82 6.72
CA TYR A 225 25.79 -33.45 5.41
C TYR A 225 26.41 -34.85 5.58
N SER A 226 25.66 -35.89 5.21
CA SER A 226 26.22 -37.22 5.03
C SER A 226 27.16 -37.14 3.83
N SER A 227 28.46 -37.24 4.09
CA SER A 227 29.46 -37.46 3.06
C SER A 227 29.13 -38.77 2.34
N ALA A 228 28.81 -38.68 1.06
CA ALA A 228 28.68 -39.84 0.19
C ALA A 228 30.02 -40.60 0.22
N LYS A 229 29.99 -41.89 0.58
CA LYS A 229 31.13 -42.79 0.41
C LYS A 229 31.40 -42.90 -1.10
N VAL A 230 32.55 -42.39 -1.53
CA VAL A 230 33.13 -42.75 -2.82
C VAL A 230 33.50 -44.23 -2.74
N VAL A 231 32.80 -45.04 -3.51
CA VAL A 231 33.18 -46.44 -3.76
C VAL A 231 34.26 -46.40 -4.84
N SER A 232 35.49 -46.72 -4.47
CA SER A 232 36.57 -46.97 -5.41
C SER A 232 36.42 -48.37 -6.02
N SER A 233 36.35 -48.44 -7.33
CA SER A 233 36.64 -49.64 -8.13
C SER A 233 38.06 -49.54 -8.69
#